data_AF-A0A964Z4V6-F1
#
_entry.id   AF-A0A964Z4V6-F1
#
_cell.length_a   1.000
_cell.length_b   1.000
_cell.length_c   1.000
_cell.angle_alpha   90.00
_cell.angle_beta   90.00
_cell.angle_gamma   90.00
#
_symmetry.space_group_name_H-M   'P 1'
#
loop_
_entity.id
_entity.type
_entity.pdbx_description
1 polymer ?
#
loop_
_entity_poly.entity_id
_entity_poly.type
_entity_poly.pdbx_seq_one_letter_code
_entity_poly.pdbx_strand_id
1 'polypeptide(L)'
;KQIVDQLLENDEMLNLGGQEQEVTILFSDIRGFTSMSESMAPNEVVETLNDYFNLMIEIIFKYNGTLDKIIGDALMVIYGAPNSTDKDTENAVLTAIEMQEKLIEFNQRRIIHSKLPITIGIGINRGRVISGNIGSRQQMNFTVIGDSVNLASRLCSAAKKRQGAAHQHKRN
;
A
#
# COMPACT_ATOMS: atom_id res chain seq x y z
N LYS A 1 18.82 -0.99 1.29
CA LYS A 1 20.19 -1.32 0.83
C LYS A 1 20.34 -2.76 0.29
N GLN A 2 19.42 -3.69 0.59
CA GLN A 2 19.53 -5.11 0.21
C GLN A 2 19.26 -5.47 -1.25
N ILE A 3 18.61 -4.61 -2.04
CA ILE A 3 18.23 -4.93 -3.43
C ILE A 3 19.37 -4.61 -4.43
N VAL A 4 20.23 -3.64 -4.09
CA VAL A 4 21.31 -3.20 -5.00
C VAL A 4 22.41 -4.25 -5.12
N ASP A 5 22.72 -4.96 -4.03
CA ASP A 5 23.80 -5.94 -4.02
C ASP A 5 23.40 -7.24 -4.74
N GLN A 6 22.12 -7.62 -4.75
CA GLN A 6 21.62 -8.78 -5.51
C GLN A 6 21.51 -8.52 -7.03
N LEU A 7 21.52 -7.26 -7.45
CA LEU A 7 21.37 -6.88 -8.86
C LEU A 7 22.66 -7.02 -9.68
N LEU A 8 23.82 -7.06 -9.02
CA LEU A 8 25.12 -6.99 -9.69
C LEU A 8 25.71 -8.37 -10.06
N GLU A 9 25.14 -9.46 -9.57
CA GLU A 9 25.71 -10.81 -9.75
C GLU A 9 25.02 -11.65 -10.82
N ASN A 10 23.86 -11.25 -11.36
CA ASN A 10 23.12 -12.05 -12.36
C ASN A 10 22.62 -11.21 -13.54
N ASP A 11 23.38 -11.20 -14.63
CA ASP A 11 22.97 -10.68 -15.93
C ASP A 11 21.68 -11.35 -16.46
N GLU A 12 21.31 -12.53 -15.93
CA GLU A 12 20.06 -13.22 -16.24
C GLU A 12 18.81 -12.56 -15.61
N MET A 13 18.94 -11.77 -14.52
CA MET A 13 17.80 -11.01 -13.96
C MET A 13 17.44 -9.76 -14.78
N LEU A 14 18.30 -9.38 -15.73
CA LEU A 14 18.04 -8.33 -16.72
C LEU A 14 17.31 -8.87 -17.97
N ASN A 15 17.03 -10.18 -18.05
CA ASN A 15 16.15 -10.70 -19.08
C ASN A 15 14.75 -10.12 -18.89
N LEU A 16 14.26 -9.43 -19.92
CA LEU A 16 12.85 -9.08 -20.08
C LEU A 16 12.05 -10.38 -19.99
N GLY A 17 11.48 -10.64 -18.82
CA GLY A 17 10.84 -11.90 -18.48
C GLY A 17 10.37 -11.84 -17.05
N GLY A 18 9.20 -12.43 -16.80
CA GLY A 18 8.66 -12.56 -15.46
C GLY A 18 8.48 -14.02 -15.09
N GLN A 19 8.54 -14.31 -13.80
CA GLN A 19 8.29 -15.62 -13.24
C GLN A 19 6.85 -15.70 -12.76
N GLU A 20 6.16 -16.81 -13.08
CA GLU A 20 4.87 -17.10 -12.43
C GLU A 20 5.09 -17.42 -10.96
N GLN A 21 4.46 -16.65 -10.08
CA GLN A 21 4.54 -16.83 -8.63
C GLN A 21 3.15 -16.64 -8.03
N GLU A 22 2.88 -17.34 -6.92
CA GLU A 22 1.70 -17.07 -6.12
C GLU A 22 2.06 -16.06 -5.04
N VAL A 23 1.32 -14.96 -4.99
CA VAL A 23 1.59 -13.84 -4.07
C VAL A 23 0.32 -13.44 -3.35
N THR A 24 0.47 -12.72 -2.23
CA THR A 24 -0.61 -11.95 -1.62
C THR A 24 -0.41 -10.47 -1.95
N ILE A 25 -1.40 -9.87 -2.62
CA ILE A 25 -1.41 -8.45 -2.97
C ILE A 25 -2.29 -7.70 -1.98
N LEU A 26 -1.80 -6.59 -1.46
CA LEU A 26 -2.56 -5.62 -0.67
C LEU A 26 -2.60 -4.29 -1.42
N PHE A 27 -3.79 -3.74 -1.57
CA PHE A 27 -4.01 -2.35 -1.95
C PHE A 27 -4.58 -1.57 -0.76
N SER A 28 -4.08 -0.37 -0.53
CA SER A 28 -4.65 0.61 0.41
C SER A 28 -4.90 1.91 -0.33
N ASP A 29 -5.99 2.60 -0.03
CA ASP A 29 -6.38 3.84 -0.71
C ASP A 29 -7.16 4.77 0.24
N ILE A 30 -6.89 6.08 0.19
CA ILE A 30 -7.56 7.06 1.06
C ILE A 30 -8.94 7.39 0.51
N ARG A 31 -9.96 7.19 1.33
CA ARG A 31 -11.35 7.45 0.92
C ARG A 31 -11.64 8.93 0.78
N GLY A 32 -12.03 9.31 -0.43
CA GLY A 32 -12.42 10.67 -0.77
C GLY A 32 -11.25 11.64 -0.84
N PHE A 33 -10.01 11.15 -0.98
CA PHE A 33 -8.83 12.01 -1.00
C PHE A 33 -8.86 13.01 -2.15
N THR A 34 -9.25 12.58 -3.36
CA THR A 34 -9.35 13.47 -4.52
C THR A 34 -10.18 14.71 -4.19
N SER A 35 -11.44 14.52 -3.75
CA SER A 35 -12.32 15.63 -3.35
C SER A 35 -11.81 16.41 -2.13
N MET A 36 -11.17 15.74 -1.17
CA MET A 36 -10.58 16.42 -0.01
C MET A 36 -9.45 17.36 -0.45
N SER A 37 -8.57 16.89 -1.34
CA SER A 37 -7.39 17.61 -1.80
C SER A 37 -7.73 18.88 -2.60
N GLU A 38 -8.87 18.90 -3.29
CA GLU A 38 -9.39 20.09 -4.00
C GLU A 38 -9.66 21.28 -3.06
N SER A 39 -9.91 21.02 -1.77
CA SER A 39 -10.17 22.05 -0.77
C SER A 39 -8.96 22.45 0.07
N MET A 40 -7.80 21.83 -0.18
CA MET A 40 -6.57 22.03 0.58
C MET A 40 -5.56 22.86 -0.19
N ALA A 41 -4.69 23.59 0.54
CA ALA A 41 -3.56 24.21 -0.13
C ALA A 41 -2.57 23.14 -0.62
N PRO A 42 -1.87 23.34 -1.75
CA PRO A 42 -0.99 22.31 -2.33
C PRO A 42 0.09 21.79 -1.36
N ASN A 43 0.65 22.67 -0.53
CA ASN A 43 1.61 22.30 0.51
C ASN A 43 1.00 21.38 1.58
N GLU A 44 -0.26 21.60 1.97
CA GLU A 44 -0.97 20.76 2.94
C GLU A 44 -1.31 19.38 2.37
N VAL A 45 -1.60 19.30 1.07
CA VAL A 45 -1.82 18.04 0.35
C VAL A 45 -0.55 17.20 0.41
N VAL A 46 0.59 17.79 0.05
CA VAL A 46 1.90 17.12 0.06
C VAL A 46 2.29 16.69 1.47
N GLU A 47 2.14 17.57 2.46
CA GLU A 47 2.40 17.25 3.87
C GLU A 47 1.55 16.07 4.34
N THR A 48 0.24 16.09 4.04
CA THR A 48 -0.68 15.02 4.42
C THR A 48 -0.30 13.69 3.79
N LEU A 49 0.07 13.67 2.51
CA LEU A 49 0.50 12.46 1.81
C LEU A 49 1.81 11.93 2.39
N ASN A 50 2.81 12.80 2.60
CA ASN A 50 4.09 12.38 3.15
C ASN A 50 3.94 11.78 4.56
N ASP A 51 3.17 12.43 5.43
CA ASP A 51 2.90 11.91 6.77
C ASP A 51 2.18 10.56 6.75
N TYR A 52 1.19 10.42 5.86
CA TYR A 52 0.45 9.17 5.67
C TYR A 52 1.37 8.06 5.13
N PHE A 53 2.12 8.33 4.07
CA PHE A 53 3.01 7.35 3.45
C PHE A 53 4.11 6.91 4.40
N ASN A 54 4.73 7.83 5.15
CA ASN A 54 5.73 7.47 6.16
C ASN A 54 5.16 6.45 7.16
N LEU A 55 3.97 6.71 7.70
CA LEU A 55 3.31 5.82 8.65
C LEU A 55 2.98 4.45 8.02
N MET A 56 2.38 4.44 6.83
CA MET A 56 1.93 3.19 6.21
C MET A 56 3.10 2.33 5.71
N ILE A 57 4.14 2.96 5.15
CA ILE A 57 5.31 2.26 4.62
C ILE A 57 6.15 1.66 5.76
N GLU A 58 6.25 2.32 6.90
CA GLU A 58 6.88 1.74 8.10
C GLU A 58 6.18 0.43 8.51
N ILE A 59 4.84 0.41 8.51
CA ILE A 59 4.04 -0.79 8.83
C ILE A 59 4.24 -1.88 7.76
N ILE A 60 4.26 -1.51 6.48
CA ILE A 60 4.51 -2.45 5.37
C ILE A 60 5.84 -3.18 5.59
N PHE A 61 6.91 -2.43 5.86
CA PHE A 61 8.24 -3.01 6.06
C PHE A 61 8.36 -3.81 7.35
N LYS A 62 7.67 -3.41 8.43
CA LYS A 62 7.59 -4.18 9.68
C LYS A 62 7.11 -5.62 9.45
N TYR A 63 6.20 -5.82 8.49
CA TYR A 63 5.65 -7.13 8.14
C TYR A 63 6.27 -7.74 6.87
N ASN A 64 7.46 -7.29 6.47
CA ASN A 64 8.19 -7.81 5.31
C ASN A 64 7.43 -7.68 3.97
N GLY A 65 6.54 -6.69 3.85
CA GLY A 65 5.89 -6.38 2.58
C GLY A 65 6.82 -5.64 1.64
N THR A 66 6.76 -5.98 0.36
CA THR A 66 7.44 -5.25 -0.71
C THR A 66 6.51 -4.14 -1.20
N LEU A 67 6.88 -2.88 -0.95
CA LEU A 67 6.18 -1.74 -1.56
C LEU A 67 6.47 -1.75 -3.07
N ASP A 68 5.44 -2.02 -3.86
CA ASP A 68 5.55 -2.11 -5.32
C ASP A 68 5.48 -0.72 -5.95
N LYS A 69 4.41 0.03 -5.66
CA LYS A 69 4.28 1.43 -6.08
C LYS A 69 3.26 2.21 -5.28
N ILE A 70 3.39 3.53 -5.40
CA ILE A 70 2.41 4.53 -4.95
C ILE A 70 1.66 5.02 -6.18
N ILE A 71 0.32 5.08 -6.11
CA ILE A 71 -0.57 5.47 -7.21
C ILE A 71 -1.50 6.57 -6.71
N GLY A 72 -1.10 7.84 -6.87
CA GLY A 72 -1.81 8.94 -6.23
C GLY A 72 -1.71 8.81 -4.71
N ASP A 73 -2.85 8.64 -4.04
CA ASP A 73 -2.98 8.36 -2.61
C ASP A 73 -3.07 6.87 -2.25
N ALA A 74 -3.02 5.99 -3.26
CA ALA A 74 -3.04 4.55 -3.07
C ALA A 74 -1.65 3.93 -2.94
N LEU A 75 -1.57 2.83 -2.20
CA LEU A 75 -0.39 1.98 -2.03
C LEU A 75 -0.68 0.58 -2.58
N MET A 76 0.25 0.04 -3.35
CA MET A 76 0.27 -1.37 -3.76
C MET A 76 1.44 -2.08 -3.11
N VAL A 77 1.14 -3.19 -2.44
CA VAL A 77 2.10 -3.97 -1.64
C VAL A 77 2.01 -5.43 -2.03
N ILE A 78 3.16 -6.09 -2.10
CA ILE A 78 3.29 -7.50 -2.46
C ILE A 78 3.94 -8.26 -1.32
N TYR A 79 3.37 -9.42 -1.00
CA TYR A 79 3.96 -10.43 -0.13
C TYR A 79 4.11 -11.71 -0.96
N GLY A 80 5.29 -12.32 -0.96
CA GLY A 80 5.59 -13.47 -1.83
C GLY A 80 6.48 -13.15 -3.02
N ALA A 81 6.86 -11.90 -3.22
CA ALA A 81 7.85 -11.49 -4.22
C ALA A 81 8.73 -10.34 -3.72
N PRO A 82 10.04 -10.29 -4.07
CA PRO A 82 10.77 -11.28 -4.87
C PRO A 82 11.01 -12.62 -4.14
N ASN A 83 10.90 -12.60 -2.81
CA ASN A 83 11.05 -13.78 -1.96
C ASN A 83 9.69 -14.13 -1.33
N SER A 84 9.41 -15.43 -1.20
CA SER A 84 8.19 -15.93 -0.57
C SER A 84 8.49 -16.66 0.73
N THR A 85 7.52 -16.58 1.65
CA THR A 85 7.53 -17.25 2.96
C THR A 85 6.15 -17.82 3.27
N ASP A 86 6.08 -18.80 4.18
CA ASP A 86 4.80 -19.35 4.63
C ASP A 86 3.91 -18.32 5.36
N LYS A 87 4.46 -17.14 5.69
CA LYS A 87 3.78 -16.07 6.43
C LYS A 87 3.23 -14.97 5.53
N ASP A 88 3.39 -15.05 4.21
CA ASP A 88 3.08 -13.93 3.30
C ASP A 88 1.63 -13.43 3.43
N THR A 89 0.66 -14.34 3.46
CA THR A 89 -0.75 -13.98 3.64
C THR A 89 -1.04 -13.48 5.05
N GLU A 90 -0.45 -14.08 6.08
CA GLU A 90 -0.60 -13.64 7.47
C GLU A 90 -0.07 -12.20 7.64
N ASN A 91 1.13 -11.94 7.13
CA ASN A 91 1.78 -10.64 7.16
C ASN A 91 0.95 -9.56 6.44
N ALA A 92 0.35 -9.88 5.30
CA ALA A 92 -0.54 -8.96 4.60
C ALA A 92 -1.78 -8.58 5.45
N VAL A 93 -2.38 -9.56 6.12
CA VAL A 93 -3.54 -9.33 7.00
C VAL A 93 -3.14 -8.53 8.23
N LEU A 94 -2.02 -8.88 8.89
CA LEU A 94 -1.50 -8.14 10.04
C LEU A 94 -1.15 -6.68 9.67
N THR A 95 -0.56 -6.48 8.49
CA THR A 95 -0.30 -5.13 7.95
C THR A 95 -1.60 -4.34 7.85
N ALA A 96 -2.65 -4.92 7.26
CA ALA A 96 -3.93 -4.23 7.11
C ALA A 96 -4.58 -3.87 8.45
N ILE A 97 -4.46 -4.76 9.45
CA ILE A 97 -4.95 -4.50 10.81
C ILE A 97 -4.19 -3.33 11.43
N GLU A 98 -2.86 -3.39 11.46
CA GLU A 98 -2.06 -2.34 12.09
C GLU A 98 -2.16 -0.99 11.36
N MET A 99 -2.28 -0.99 10.02
CA MET A 99 -2.58 0.22 9.25
C MET A 99 -3.85 0.90 9.75
N GLN A 100 -4.93 0.14 9.97
CA GLN A 100 -6.19 0.69 10.46
C GLN A 100 -6.07 1.20 11.91
N GLU A 101 -5.36 0.48 12.77
CA GLU A 101 -5.13 0.89 14.17
C GLU A 101 -4.30 2.17 14.25
N LYS A 102 -3.17 2.23 13.53
CA LYS A 102 -2.29 3.40 13.51
C LYS A 102 -2.94 4.61 12.86
N LEU A 103 -3.86 4.40 11.93
CA LEU A 103 -4.66 5.49 11.35
C LEU A 103 -5.55 6.17 12.40
N ILE A 104 -6.02 5.46 13.43
CA ILE A 104 -6.82 6.06 14.52
C ILE A 104 -5.94 7.05 15.29
N GLU A 105 -4.74 6.62 15.71
CA GLU A 105 -3.78 7.49 16.40
C GLU A 105 -3.35 8.69 15.53
N PHE A 106 -3.14 8.44 14.23
CA PHE A 106 -2.82 9.48 13.26
C PHE A 106 -3.92 10.54 13.17
N ASN A 107 -5.18 10.11 13.08
CA ASN A 107 -6.32 11.01 13.01
C ASN A 107 -6.54 11.80 14.30
N GLN A 108 -6.26 11.23 15.47
CA GLN A 108 -6.31 11.98 16.73
C GLN A 108 -5.34 13.17 16.69
N ARG A 109 -4.10 12.95 16.21
CA ARG A 109 -3.13 14.05 16.01
C ARG A 109 -3.61 15.07 14.99
N ARG A 110 -4.21 14.64 13.88
CA ARG A 110 -4.77 15.55 12.87
C ARG A 110 -5.84 16.45 13.44
N ILE A 111 -6.78 15.89 14.21
CA ILE A 111 -7.88 16.63 14.84
C ILE A 111 -7.34 17.69 15.81
N ILE A 112 -6.32 17.36 16.61
CA ILE A 112 -5.66 18.32 17.52
C ILE A 112 -5.07 19.51 16.77
N HIS A 113 -4.58 19.29 15.54
CA HIS A 113 -4.02 20.32 14.67
C HIS A 113 -5.05 20.91 13.69
N SER A 114 -6.35 20.73 13.93
CA SER A 114 -7.44 21.22 13.07
C SER A 114 -7.40 20.71 11.62
N LYS A 115 -6.76 19.56 11.38
CA LYS A 115 -6.72 18.88 10.08
C LYS A 115 -7.85 17.85 9.98
N LEU A 116 -8.42 17.69 8.79
CA LEU A 116 -9.47 16.69 8.54
C LEU A 116 -8.92 15.26 8.74
N PRO A 117 -9.64 14.38 9.45
CA PRO A 117 -9.25 12.98 9.58
C PRO A 117 -9.44 12.26 8.23
N ILE A 118 -8.59 11.26 7.98
CA ILE A 118 -8.65 10.44 6.78
C ILE A 118 -9.14 9.03 7.12
N THR A 119 -9.77 8.36 6.16
CA THR A 119 -10.09 6.93 6.29
C THR A 119 -9.51 6.21 5.10
N ILE A 120 -9.09 4.95 5.29
CA ILE A 120 -8.59 4.12 4.21
C ILE A 120 -9.51 2.91 4.03
N GLY A 121 -9.59 2.41 2.82
CA GLY A 121 -10.01 1.02 2.64
C GLY A 121 -8.89 0.20 2.02
N ILE A 122 -8.94 -1.09 2.34
CA ILE A 122 -7.88 -2.04 2.06
C ILE A 122 -8.50 -3.24 1.37
N GLY A 123 -7.89 -3.67 0.26
CA GLY A 123 -8.23 -4.89 -0.46
C GLY A 123 -7.06 -5.84 -0.45
N ILE A 124 -7.30 -7.10 -0.11
CA ILE A 124 -6.28 -8.15 -0.12
C ILE A 124 -6.76 -9.29 -1.01
N ASN A 125 -5.89 -9.78 -1.88
CA ASN A 125 -6.14 -10.99 -2.66
C ASN A 125 -4.87 -11.83 -2.75
N ARG A 126 -5.00 -13.15 -2.62
CA ARG A 126 -3.93 -14.10 -2.93
C ARG A 126 -4.21 -14.74 -4.27
N GLY A 127 -3.19 -14.84 -5.12
CA GLY A 127 -3.32 -15.53 -6.39
C GLY A 127 -2.06 -15.50 -7.22
N ARG A 128 -2.10 -16.20 -8.34
CA ARG A 128 -0.98 -16.27 -9.27
C ARG A 128 -0.84 -14.96 -10.04
N VAL A 129 0.40 -14.56 -10.25
CA VAL A 129 0.83 -13.39 -11.00
C VAL A 129 2.12 -13.70 -11.75
N ILE A 130 2.47 -12.86 -12.70
CA ILE A 130 3.82 -12.79 -13.26
C ILE A 130 4.58 -11.68 -12.51
N SER A 131 5.69 -12.01 -11.86
CA SER A 131 6.58 -11.05 -11.19
C SER A 131 7.87 -10.86 -12.00
N GLY A 132 8.40 -9.64 -12.07
CA GLY A 132 9.67 -9.40 -12.75
C GLY A 132 9.94 -7.94 -13.06
N ASN A 133 11.06 -7.68 -13.75
CA ASN A 133 11.41 -6.35 -14.24
C ASN A 133 10.59 -6.04 -15.50
N ILE A 134 9.59 -5.17 -15.36
CA ILE A 134 8.68 -4.79 -16.45
C ILE A 134 8.89 -3.32 -16.80
N GLY A 135 8.98 -3.02 -18.10
CA GLY A 135 9.13 -1.66 -18.59
C GLY A 135 9.80 -1.59 -19.95
N SER A 136 10.47 -0.46 -20.22
CA SER A 136 11.30 -0.27 -21.41
C SER A 136 12.78 -0.33 -21.01
N ARG A 137 13.69 -0.34 -22.00
CA ARG A 137 15.14 -0.27 -21.76
C ARG A 137 15.56 0.97 -20.95
N GLN A 138 14.77 2.04 -20.97
CA GLN A 138 15.07 3.30 -20.29
C GLN A 138 14.47 3.37 -18.88
N GLN A 139 13.45 2.57 -18.58
CA GLN A 139 12.76 2.59 -17.31
C GLN A 139 12.18 1.20 -17.02
N MET A 140 12.76 0.53 -16.03
CA MET A 140 12.35 -0.79 -15.56
C MET A 140 11.92 -0.71 -14.10
N ASN A 141 10.79 -1.33 -13.78
CA ASN A 141 10.32 -1.47 -12.42
C ASN A 141 10.10 -2.95 -12.15
N PHE A 142 10.62 -3.46 -11.03
CA PHE A 142 10.17 -4.74 -10.51
C PHE A 142 8.71 -4.60 -10.11
N THR A 143 7.84 -5.45 -10.66
CA THR A 143 6.41 -5.40 -10.35
C THR A 143 5.71 -6.72 -10.65
N VAL A 144 4.43 -6.83 -10.27
CA VAL A 144 3.57 -7.99 -10.57
C VAL A 144 2.43 -7.61 -11.50
N ILE A 145 2.10 -8.50 -12.43
CA ILE A 145 0.96 -8.36 -13.35
C ILE A 145 0.08 -9.62 -13.32
N GLY A 146 -1.22 -9.44 -13.53
CA GLY A 146 -2.16 -10.55 -13.64
C GLY A 146 -3.53 -10.19 -13.06
N ASP A 147 -4.52 -11.04 -13.34
CA ASP A 147 -5.90 -10.82 -12.91
C ASP A 147 -6.06 -10.75 -11.38
N SER A 148 -5.18 -11.44 -10.64
CA SER A 148 -5.13 -11.40 -9.18
C SER A 148 -4.84 -9.99 -8.64
N VAL A 149 -4.03 -9.20 -9.36
CA VAL A 149 -3.73 -7.79 -9.02
C VAL A 149 -4.97 -6.92 -9.20
N ASN A 150 -5.65 -7.10 -10.34
CA ASN A 150 -6.89 -6.38 -10.65
C ASN A 150 -8.00 -6.70 -9.64
N LEU A 151 -8.11 -7.95 -9.20
CA LEU A 151 -9.06 -8.35 -8.17
C LEU A 151 -8.74 -7.68 -6.83
N ALA A 152 -7.47 -7.65 -6.39
CA ALA A 152 -7.07 -6.95 -5.17
C ALA A 152 -7.46 -5.45 -5.21
N SER A 153 -7.22 -4.80 -6.35
CA SER A 153 -7.60 -3.41 -6.58
C SER A 153 -9.12 -3.21 -6.49
N ARG A 154 -9.92 -4.07 -7.13
CA ARG A 154 -11.40 -4.01 -7.05
C ARG A 154 -11.92 -4.25 -5.63
N LEU A 155 -11.33 -5.19 -4.89
CA LEU A 155 -11.65 -5.42 -3.48
C LEU A 155 -11.34 -4.19 -2.65
N CYS A 156 -10.22 -3.52 -2.93
CA CYS A 156 -9.91 -2.25 -2.31
C CYS A 156 -10.98 -1.23 -2.65
N SER A 157 -11.30 -0.96 -3.91
CA SER A 157 -12.36 0.01 -4.27
C SER A 157 -13.72 -0.28 -3.63
N ALA A 158 -14.09 -1.55 -3.46
CA ALA A 158 -15.32 -1.96 -2.81
C ALA A 158 -15.31 -1.83 -1.27
N ALA A 159 -14.12 -1.80 -0.64
CA ALA A 159 -13.97 -1.69 0.79
C ALA A 159 -14.46 -0.31 1.28
N LYS A 160 -15.60 -0.32 1.96
CA LYS A 160 -16.22 0.88 2.53
C LYS A 160 -15.38 1.41 3.70
N LYS A 161 -15.48 2.72 3.95
CA LYS A 161 -14.93 3.33 5.17
C LYS A 161 -15.42 2.56 6.40
N ARG A 162 -14.50 2.12 7.27
CA ARG A 162 -14.86 1.53 8.55
C ARG A 162 -15.53 2.62 9.39
N GLN A 163 -16.82 2.49 9.66
CA GLN A 163 -17.54 3.36 10.58
C GLN A 163 -17.17 2.92 12.00
N GLY A 164 -16.13 3.49 12.58
CA GLY A 164 -15.69 3.14 13.93
C GLY A 164 -14.89 4.26 14.57
N ALA A 165 -15.43 4.82 15.66
CA ALA A 165 -14.83 5.76 16.60
C ALA A 165 -14.83 7.28 16.26
N ALA A 166 -15.93 7.82 15.72
CA ALA A 166 -16.18 9.28 15.74
C ALA A 166 -17.60 9.66 16.22
N HIS A 167 -18.15 8.89 17.17
CA HIS A 167 -19.41 9.25 17.84
C HIS A 167 -19.32 9.07 19.36
N GLN A 168 -18.42 9.81 20.00
CA GLN A 168 -18.51 10.12 21.42
C GLN A 168 -18.06 11.57 21.66
N HIS A 169 -18.89 12.53 21.26
CA HIS A 169 -19.04 13.80 21.99
C HIS A 169 -20.33 14.52 21.55
N LYS A 170 -21.45 13.97 22.00
CA LYS A 170 -22.60 14.77 22.46
C LYS A 170 -23.01 14.18 23.80
N ARG A 171 -22.42 14.69 24.88
CA ARG A 171 -23.01 14.61 26.21
C ARG A 171 -23.61 15.98 26.50
N ASN A 172 -24.83 15.91 27.03
CA ASN A 172 -25.77 16.96 27.41
C ASN A 172 -25.12 18.21 28.01
#